data_AF-A0A439DVN5-F1
#
_entry.id   AF-A0A439DVN5-F1
#
_cell.length_a   1.000
_cell.length_b   1.000
_cell.length_c   1.000
_cell.angle_alpha   90.00
_cell.angle_beta   90.00
_cell.angle_gamma   90.00
#
_symmetry.space_group_name_H-M   'P 1'
#
loop_
_entity.id
_entity.type
_entity.pdbx_description
1 polymer ?
#
loop_
_entity_poly.entity_id
_entity_poly.type
_entity_poly.pdbx_seq_one_letter_code
_entity_poly.pdbx_strand_id
1 'polypeptide(L)'
;MVVADYGGARYLVSMLGENANWVRNVRAADGRAVLRRRGIEHVHLEEVAAPERAPILRRYLEIAPGARPHFPVDMRSPLTEYERIASLYPVFRVVDNG
;
A
#
# COMPACT_ATOMS: atom_id res chain seq x y z
N MET A 1 -0.27 3.77 -10.50
CA MET A 1 -0.14 3.39 -9.08
C MET A 1 0.18 4.64 -8.27
N VAL A 2 -0.55 4.89 -7.18
CA VAL A 2 -0.30 6.02 -6.27
C VAL A 2 0.65 5.54 -5.17
N VAL A 3 1.64 6.37 -4.82
CA VAL A 3 2.57 6.13 -3.70
C VAL A 3 2.11 7.02 -2.56
N ALA A 4 1.88 6.44 -1.37
CA ALA A 4 1.50 7.18 -0.18
C ALA A 4 2.73 7.50 0.66
N ASP A 5 2.89 8.78 1.01
CA ASP A 5 3.91 9.24 1.96
C ASP A 5 3.30 9.30 3.36
N TYR A 6 3.89 8.57 4.31
CA TYR A 6 3.46 8.53 5.72
C TYR A 6 4.67 8.27 6.64
N GLY A 7 4.79 9.01 7.75
CA GLY A 7 5.86 8.76 8.75
C GLY A 7 7.28 8.80 8.19
N GLY A 8 7.53 9.60 7.14
CA GLY A 8 8.86 9.69 6.48
C GLY A 8 9.18 8.56 5.51
N ALA A 9 8.25 7.65 5.24
CA ALA A 9 8.43 6.53 4.31
C ALA A 9 7.38 6.54 3.18
N ARG A 10 7.70 5.80 2.10
CA ARG A 10 6.86 5.62 0.91
C ARG A 10 6.17 4.26 0.96
N TYR A 11 4.89 4.22 0.60
CA TYR A 11 4.08 3.00 0.63
C TYR A 11 3.30 2.75 -0.67
N LEU A 12 3.16 1.48 -1.02
CA LEU A 12 2.25 0.99 -2.04
C LEU A 12 1.11 0.22 -1.39
N VAL A 13 -0.10 0.47 -1.86
CA VAL A 13 -1.32 -0.19 -1.36
C VAL A 13 -1.96 -0.99 -2.48
N SER A 14 -2.24 -2.27 -2.23
CA SER A 14 -3.06 -3.09 -3.12
C SER A 14 -4.54 -2.84 -2.85
N MET A 15 -5.10 -1.84 -3.52
CA MET A 15 -6.54 -1.52 -3.44
C MET A 15 -7.45 -2.64 -3.97
N LEU A 16 -6.91 -3.59 -4.76
CA LEU A 16 -7.64 -4.78 -5.23
C LEU A 16 -7.38 -6.02 -4.33
N GLY A 17 -6.76 -5.81 -3.17
CA GLY A 17 -6.50 -6.84 -2.18
C GLY A 17 -5.43 -7.85 -2.56
N GLU A 18 -5.46 -9.00 -1.88
CA GLU A 18 -4.53 -10.12 -1.99
C GLU A 18 -4.42 -10.75 -3.39
N ASN A 19 -5.47 -10.60 -4.20
CA ASN A 19 -5.57 -11.26 -5.50
C ASN A 19 -4.97 -10.45 -6.66
N ALA A 20 -4.46 -9.24 -6.39
CA ALA A 20 -3.77 -8.49 -7.42
C ALA A 20 -2.49 -9.23 -7.86
N ASN A 21 -2.34 -9.50 -9.16
CA ASN A 21 -1.21 -10.26 -9.72
C ASN A 21 0.16 -9.73 -9.25
N TRP A 22 0.30 -8.41 -9.09
CA TRP A 22 1.55 -7.81 -8.66
C TRP A 22 1.92 -8.15 -7.21
N VAL A 23 0.94 -8.32 -6.31
CA VAL A 23 1.19 -8.72 -4.90
C VAL A 23 1.84 -10.10 -4.87
N ARG A 24 1.27 -11.04 -5.63
CA ARG A 24 1.80 -12.40 -5.78
C ARG A 24 3.21 -12.37 -6.36
N ASN A 25 3.43 -11.57 -7.40
CA ASN A 25 4.74 -11.44 -8.03
C ASN A 25 5.80 -10.86 -7.08
N VAL A 26 5.47 -9.82 -6.31
CA VAL A 26 6.40 -9.21 -5.35
C VAL A 26 6.79 -10.19 -4.26
N ARG A 27 5.82 -10.92 -3.69
CA ARG A 27 6.10 -11.96 -2.70
C ARG A 27 6.95 -13.10 -3.28
N ALA A 28 6.63 -13.56 -4.50
CA ALA A 28 7.41 -14.58 -5.18
C ALA A 28 8.83 -14.11 -5.57
N ALA A 29 9.01 -12.81 -5.78
CA ALA A 29 10.28 -12.18 -6.10
C ALA A 29 11.09 -11.76 -4.86
N ASP A 30 10.65 -12.17 -3.66
CA ASP A 30 11.27 -11.79 -2.39
C ASP A 30 11.37 -10.26 -2.25
N GLY A 31 10.25 -9.57 -2.42
CA GLY A 31 10.13 -8.12 -2.30
C GLY A 31 10.74 -7.31 -3.46
N ARG A 32 11.54 -7.90 -4.35
CA ARG A 32 12.18 -7.15 -5.45
C ARG A 32 11.14 -6.66 -6.47
N ALA A 33 11.15 -5.36 -6.75
CA ALA A 33 10.23 -4.75 -7.69
C ALA A 33 10.90 -3.62 -8.50
N VAL A 34 10.24 -3.24 -9.59
CA VAL A 34 10.62 -2.09 -10.42
C VAL A 34 9.45 -1.11 -10.47
N LEU A 35 9.64 0.10 -9.95
CA LEU A 35 8.67 1.18 -10.10
C LEU A 35 8.95 1.93 -11.39
N ARG A 36 7.90 2.28 -12.15
CA ARG A 36 7.98 2.98 -13.44
C ARG A 36 7.34 4.36 -13.47
N ARG A 37 6.85 4.87 -12.32
CA ARG A 37 6.02 6.09 -12.27
C ARG A 37 6.80 7.37 -12.58
N ARG A 38 8.06 7.46 -12.17
CA ARG A 38 8.92 8.67 -12.30
C ARG A 38 10.24 8.36 -13.03
N GLY A 39 10.26 7.27 -13.80
CA GLY A 39 11.48 6.62 -14.24
C GLY A 39 11.52 5.17 -13.75
N ILE A 40 12.57 4.44 -14.12
CA ILE A 40 12.81 3.07 -13.67
C ILE A 40 13.57 3.12 -12.34
N GLU A 41 12.97 2.60 -11.28
CA GLU A 41 13.53 2.56 -9.93
C GLU A 41 13.49 1.10 -9.44
N HIS A 42 14.67 0.53 -9.15
CA HIS A 42 14.77 -0.79 -8.55
C HIS A 42 14.63 -0.67 -7.04
N VAL A 43 13.59 -1.27 -6.48
CA VAL A 43 13.27 -1.14 -5.05
C VAL A 43 13.07 -2.51 -4.42
N HIS A 44 13.15 -2.53 -3.10
CA HIS A 44 12.64 -3.63 -2.29
C HIS A 44 11.32 -3.22 -1.63
N LEU A 45 10.34 -4.12 -1.65
CA LEU A 45 9.01 -3.93 -1.10
C LEU A 45 8.83 -4.83 0.10
N GLU A 46 8.85 -4.23 1.29
CA GLU A 46 8.65 -4.95 2.54
C GLU A 46 7.17 -4.91 2.91
N GLU A 47 6.57 -6.07 3.14
CA GLU A 47 5.17 -6.13 3.55
C GLU A 47 5.01 -5.64 5.00
N VAL A 48 4.13 -4.66 5.17
CA VAL A 48 3.81 -4.07 6.49
C VAL A 48 2.88 -5.01 7.24
N ALA A 49 3.08 -5.19 8.56
CA ALA A 49 2.20 -6.04 9.35
C ALA A 49 0.78 -5.43 9.45
N ALA A 50 -0.27 -6.28 9.40
CA ALA A 50 -1.66 -5.80 9.38
C ALA A 50 -2.01 -4.74 10.46
N PRO A 51 -1.60 -4.89 11.73
CA PRO A 51 -1.89 -3.89 12.77
C PRO A 51 -1.35 -2.48 12.47
N GLU A 52 -0.31 -2.36 11.64
CA GLU A 52 0.35 -1.09 11.33
C GLU A 52 -0.22 -0.40 10.08
N ARG A 53 -1.08 -1.08 9.31
CA ARG A 53 -1.53 -0.60 7.98
C ARG A 53 -2.57 0.49 8.07
N ALA A 54 -3.37 0.53 9.14
CA ALA A 54 -4.53 1.42 9.27
C ALA A 54 -4.22 2.90 8.95
N PRO A 55 -3.19 3.55 9.54
CA PRO A 55 -2.89 4.94 9.23
C PRO A 55 -2.39 5.15 7.80
N ILE A 56 -1.71 4.15 7.23
CA ILE A 56 -1.23 4.19 5.83
C ILE A 56 -2.40 4.10 4.86
N LEU A 57 -3.38 3.23 5.13
CA LEU A 57 -4.60 3.09 4.32
C LEU A 57 -5.43 4.39 4.35
N ARG A 58 -5.56 5.02 5.51
CA ARG A 58 -6.21 6.33 5.61
C ARG A 58 -5.49 7.37 4.76
N ARG A 59 -4.17 7.49 4.92
CA ARG A 59 -3.35 8.40 4.12
C ARG A 59 -3.47 8.12 2.62
N TYR A 60 -3.54 6.86 2.23
CA TYR A 60 -3.71 6.46 0.84
C TYR A 60 -5.06 6.94 0.27
N LEU A 61 -6.18 6.80 1.00
CA LEU A 61 -7.50 7.27 0.55
C LEU A 61 -7.59 8.80 0.45
N GLU A 62 -6.79 9.54 1.22
CA GLU A 62 -6.65 10.99 1.09
C GLU A 62 -6.13 11.41 -0.29
N ILE A 63 -5.12 10.69 -0.79
CA ILE A 63 -4.40 11.07 -2.01
C ILE A 63 -4.82 10.27 -3.25
N ALA A 64 -5.60 9.20 -3.10
CA ALA A 64 -6.05 8.33 -4.19
C ALA A 64 -7.59 8.29 -4.30
N PRO A 65 -8.23 9.32 -4.87
CA PRO A 65 -9.69 9.35 -5.05
C PRO A 65 -10.25 8.12 -5.79
N GLY A 66 -9.52 7.63 -6.80
CA GLY A 66 -9.91 6.44 -7.56
C GLY A 66 -9.87 5.12 -6.78
N ALA A 67 -9.21 5.08 -5.61
CA ALA A 67 -9.22 3.89 -4.76
C ALA A 67 -10.46 3.81 -3.86
N ARG A 68 -11.12 4.93 -3.57
CA ARG A 68 -12.22 5.01 -2.60
C ARG A 68 -13.36 4.02 -2.87
N PRO A 69 -13.81 3.77 -4.12
CA PRO A 69 -14.86 2.78 -4.40
C PRO A 69 -14.49 1.33 -4.04
N HIS A 70 -13.20 1.04 -3.81
CA HIS A 70 -12.71 -0.30 -3.48
C HIS A 70 -12.55 -0.53 -1.97
N PHE A 71 -12.84 0.47 -1.14
CA PHE A 71 -12.73 0.40 0.31
C PHE A 71 -14.13 0.49 0.94
N PRO A 72 -14.46 -0.37 1.92
CA PRO A 72 -15.73 -0.32 2.63
C PRO A 72 -15.73 0.74 3.76
N VAL A 73 -14.83 1.73 3.70
CA VAL A 73 -14.68 2.80 4.68
C VAL A 73 -14.54 4.15 3.99
N ASP A 74 -15.01 5.22 4.63
CA ASP A 74 -14.79 6.58 4.13
C ASP A 74 -13.39 7.07 4.53
N MET A 75 -12.83 7.97 3.71
CA MET A 75 -11.54 8.63 3.97
C MET A 75 -11.46 9.35 5.34
N ARG A 76 -12.60 9.79 5.87
CA ARG A 76 -12.74 10.49 7.15
C ARG A 76 -13.18 9.56 8.30
N SER A 77 -13.38 8.26 8.04
CA SER A 77 -13.70 7.29 9.08
C SER A 77 -12.62 7.26 10.18
N PRO A 78 -12.99 6.90 11.43
CA PRO A 78 -12.02 6.76 12.50
C PRO A 78 -11.04 5.62 12.18
N LEU A 79 -9.84 5.69 12.78
CA LEU A 79 -8.76 4.73 12.51
C LEU A 79 -9.17 3.27 12.83
N THR A 80 -10.06 3.09 13.80
CA THR A 80 -10.61 1.79 14.20
C THR A 80 -11.38 1.08 13.08
N GLU A 81 -12.00 1.81 12.14
CA GLU A 81 -12.61 1.19 10.95
C GLU A 81 -11.55 0.68 9.97
N TYR A 82 -10.43 1.41 9.85
CA TYR A 82 -9.30 0.98 9.04
C TYR A 82 -8.59 -0.25 9.61
N GLU A 83 -8.46 -0.33 10.93
CA GLU A 83 -7.88 -1.49 11.63
C GLU A 83 -8.65 -2.78 11.31
N ARG A 84 -9.99 -2.72 11.27
CA ARG A 84 -10.84 -3.88 10.94
C ARG A 84 -10.62 -4.42 9.53
N ILE A 85 -10.25 -3.55 8.58
CA ILE A 85 -10.04 -3.93 7.18
C ILE A 85 -8.58 -4.09 6.81
N ALA A 86 -7.65 -3.82 7.73
CA ALA A 86 -6.23 -3.70 7.44
C ALA A 86 -5.64 -4.98 6.81
N SER A 87 -6.12 -6.15 7.21
CA SER A 87 -5.70 -7.45 6.65
C SER A 87 -6.15 -7.67 5.21
N LEU A 88 -7.19 -6.98 4.73
CA LEU A 88 -7.74 -7.15 3.38
C LEU A 88 -6.91 -6.43 2.30
N TYR A 89 -6.12 -5.43 2.70
CA TYR A 89 -5.37 -4.56 1.80
C TYR A 89 -3.88 -4.70 2.08
N PRO A 90 -3.14 -5.50 1.29
CA PRO A 90 -1.69 -5.54 1.34
C PRO A 90 -1.08 -4.15 1.21
N VAL A 91 -0.14 -3.85 2.11
CA VAL A 91 0.63 -2.60 2.13
C VAL A 91 2.10 -2.95 2.13
N PHE A 92 2.86 -2.29 1.27
CA PHE A 92 4.28 -2.50 1.13
C PHE A 92 5.04 -1.18 1.35
N ARG A 93 6.03 -1.20 2.23
CA ARG A 93 7.00 -0.13 2.38
C ARG A 93 8.01 -0.21 1.24
N VAL A 94 8.27 0.92 0.58
CA VAL A 94 9.31 1.04 -0.43
C VAL A 94 10.63 1.32 0.28
N VAL A 95 11.59 0.41 0.11
CA VAL A 95 12.96 0.56 0.57
C VAL A 95 13.84 0.77 -0.66
N ASP A 96 14.56 1.89 -0.67
CA ASP A 96 15.52 2.19 -1.71
C ASP A 96 16.72 1.26 -1.59
N ASN A 97 17.05 0.58 -2.69
CA ASN A 97 18.36 -0.01 -2.85
C ASN A 97 19.28 1.14 -3.27
N GLY A 98 20.07 1.67 -2.33
CA GLY A 98 21.04 2.74 -2.62
C GLY A 98 21.97 2.42 -3.78
#